data_AF-A0A838VXE4-F1
#
_entry.id   AF-A0A838VXE4-F1
#
_cell.length_a   1.000
_cell.length_b   1.000
_cell.length_c   1.000
_cell.angle_alpha   90.00
_cell.angle_beta   90.00
_cell.angle_gamma   90.00
#
_symmetry.space_group_name_H-M   'P 1'
#
loop_
_entity.id
_entity.type
_entity.pdbx_description
1 polymer ?
#
loop_
_entity_poly.entity_id
_entity_poly.type
_entity_poly.pdbx_seq_one_letter_code
_entity_poly.pdbx_strand_id
1 'polypeptide(L)'
;MDRQSYWQETPTNLYTKLTDAINNSKPDLMRSGLWPKASNRLIPKINEVAPNLKEKGIEITTGEKDSEGNRVIKIWKMMQKKRMSNKANCCLPICVF
;
A
#
# COMPACT_ATOMS: atom_id res chain seq x y z
N MET A 1 4.33 -14.18 17.49
CA MET A 1 3.51 -14.78 16.42
C MET A 1 3.23 -13.70 15.39
N ASP A 2 4.22 -13.43 14.54
CA ASP A 2 4.20 -12.35 13.56
C ASP A 2 3.37 -12.78 12.35
N ARG A 3 2.07 -12.49 12.41
CA ARG A 3 1.15 -12.73 11.30
C ARG A 3 1.53 -11.79 10.16
N GLN A 4 2.36 -12.28 9.24
CA GLN A 4 2.44 -11.70 7.90
C GLN A 4 1.03 -11.78 7.31
N SER A 5 0.33 -10.65 7.33
CA SER A 5 -1.02 -10.56 6.77
C SER A 5 -0.87 -10.56 5.26
N TYR A 6 -1.00 -11.74 4.68
CA TYR A 6 -1.01 -11.98 3.25
C TYR A 6 -2.45 -11.92 2.74
N TRP A 7 -2.67 -11.21 1.64
CA TRP A 7 -3.96 -11.08 1.00
C TRP A 7 -3.83 -11.29 -0.50
N GLN A 8 -4.65 -12.18 -1.07
CA GLN A 8 -4.66 -12.52 -2.50
C GLN A 8 -6.09 -12.70 -2.96
N GLU A 9 -6.61 -11.79 -3.78
CA GLU A 9 -7.90 -11.97 -4.45
C GLU A 9 -7.92 -11.23 -5.80
N THR A 10 -9.06 -11.27 -6.49
CA THR A 10 -9.26 -10.62 -7.78
C THR A 10 -9.37 -9.08 -7.65
N PRO A 11 -9.04 -8.33 -8.72
CA PRO A 11 -9.21 -6.87 -8.76
C PRO A 11 -10.64 -6.41 -8.43
N THR A 12 -11.64 -7.21 -8.80
CA THR A 12 -13.04 -6.94 -8.50
C THR A 12 -13.31 -7.01 -7.00
N ASN A 13 -12.81 -8.05 -6.33
CA ASN A 13 -13.05 -8.20 -4.89
C ASN A 13 -12.29 -7.15 -4.06
N LEU A 14 -11.07 -6.80 -4.47
CA LEU A 14 -10.33 -5.69 -3.87
C LEU A 14 -11.11 -4.38 -3.98
N TYR A 15 -11.67 -4.12 -5.16
CA TYR A 15 -12.44 -2.91 -5.42
C TYR A 15 -13.66 -2.82 -4.51
N THR A 16 -14.44 -3.90 -4.37
CA THR A 16 -15.59 -3.95 -3.48
C THR A 16 -15.17 -3.66 -2.03
N LYS A 17 -14.14 -4.37 -1.52
CA LYS A 17 -13.66 -4.19 -0.14
C LYS A 17 -13.14 -2.78 0.13
N LEU A 18 -12.38 -2.19 -0.79
CA LEU A 18 -11.90 -0.81 -0.66
C LEU A 18 -13.06 0.20 -0.71
N THR A 19 -14.03 -0.05 -1.59
CA THR A 19 -15.22 0.80 -1.71
C THR A 19 -16.06 0.75 -0.43
N ASP A 20 -16.27 -0.43 0.15
CA ASP A 20 -16.96 -0.60 1.42
C ASP A 20 -16.22 0.07 2.57
N ALA A 21 -14.89 -0.06 2.63
CA ALA A 21 -14.08 0.60 3.66
C ALA A 21 -14.15 2.14 3.56
N ILE A 22 -14.22 2.68 2.35
CA ILE A 22 -14.33 4.12 2.13
C ILE A 22 -15.74 4.64 2.38
N ASN A 23 -16.76 3.89 2.00
CA ASN A 23 -18.15 4.21 2.38
C ASN A 23 -18.29 4.41 3.88
N ASN A 24 -17.64 3.55 4.67
CA ASN A 24 -17.66 3.63 6.13
C ASN A 24 -16.78 4.74 6.73
N SER A 25 -15.66 5.08 6.09
CA SER A 25 -14.69 6.02 6.67
C SER A 25 -14.78 7.44 6.11
N LYS A 26 -14.97 7.60 4.80
CA LYS A 26 -14.98 8.88 4.07
C LYS A 26 -15.87 8.80 2.83
N PRO A 27 -17.20 8.82 2.98
CA PRO A 27 -18.14 8.75 1.85
C PRO A 27 -17.99 9.93 0.86
N ASP A 28 -17.47 11.08 1.29
CA ASP A 28 -17.23 12.24 0.43
C ASP A 28 -16.23 11.97 -0.70
N LEU A 29 -15.26 11.08 -0.47
CA LEU A 29 -14.27 10.67 -1.48
C LEU A 29 -14.95 9.98 -2.67
N MET A 30 -16.03 9.24 -2.44
CA MET A 30 -16.79 8.60 -3.52
C MET A 30 -17.56 9.61 -4.35
N ARG A 31 -18.05 10.70 -3.75
CA ARG A 31 -18.75 11.78 -4.45
C ARG A 31 -17.78 12.69 -5.22
N SER A 32 -16.55 12.85 -4.73
CA SER A 32 -15.55 13.76 -5.28
C SER A 32 -14.96 13.37 -6.66
N GLY A 33 -15.31 12.19 -7.20
CA GLY A 33 -14.79 11.71 -8.48
C GLY A 33 -13.31 11.28 -8.45
N LEU A 34 -12.62 11.46 -7.32
CA LEU A 34 -11.25 10.98 -7.09
C LEU A 34 -11.19 9.45 -6.92
N TRP A 35 -12.30 8.85 -6.46
CA TRP A 35 -12.42 7.40 -6.35
C TRP A 35 -12.71 6.76 -7.72
N PRO A 36 -11.98 5.71 -8.12
CA PRO A 36 -12.27 5.01 -9.37
C PRO A 36 -13.69 4.44 -9.35
N LYS A 37 -14.43 4.55 -10.46
CA LYS A 37 -15.80 4.01 -10.60
C LYS A 37 -15.84 2.52 -11.01
N ALA A 38 -14.68 1.94 -11.31
CA ALA A 38 -14.58 0.57 -11.83
C ALA A 38 -13.24 -0.08 -11.42
N SER A 39 -13.26 -1.40 -11.27
CA SER A 39 -12.08 -2.24 -10.93
C SER A 39 -10.92 -2.04 -11.91
N ASN A 40 -11.20 -1.86 -13.21
CA ASN A 40 -10.16 -1.62 -14.22
C ASN A 40 -9.39 -0.29 -14.00
N ARG A 41 -10.01 0.72 -13.37
CA ARG A 41 -9.37 1.99 -13.04
C ARG A 41 -8.72 1.99 -11.65
N LEU A 42 -8.98 0.96 -10.85
CA LEU A 42 -8.36 0.81 -9.54
C LEU A 42 -6.88 0.45 -9.67
N ILE A 43 -6.51 -0.44 -10.59
CA ILE A 43 -5.13 -0.89 -10.80
C ILE A 43 -4.15 0.29 -11.03
N PRO A 44 -4.39 1.20 -12.01
CA PRO A 44 -3.48 2.32 -12.21
C PRO A 44 -3.40 3.22 -10.97
N LYS A 45 -4.52 3.44 -10.27
CA LYS A 45 -4.54 4.25 -9.04
C LYS A 45 -3.77 3.60 -7.89
N ILE A 46 -3.88 2.28 -7.75
CA ILE A 46 -3.08 1.49 -6.80
C ILE A 46 -1.61 1.60 -7.15
N ASN A 47 -1.24 1.49 -8.42
CA ASN A 47 0.15 1.59 -8.85
C ASN A 47 0.73 2.99 -8.58
N GLU A 48 -0.07 4.06 -8.69
CA GLU A 48 0.34 5.42 -8.31
C GLU A 48 0.64 5.54 -6.81
N VAL A 49 -0.16 4.89 -5.94
CA VAL A 49 0.03 4.97 -4.48
C VAL A 49 0.91 3.84 -3.92
N ALA A 50 1.23 2.82 -4.73
CA ALA A 50 2.09 1.70 -4.38
C ALA A 50 3.44 2.13 -3.79
N PRO A 51 4.18 3.13 -4.33
CA PRO A 51 5.43 3.59 -3.71
C PRO A 51 5.19 4.11 -2.28
N ASN A 52 4.15 4.92 -2.07
CA ASN A 52 3.81 5.47 -0.75
C ASN A 52 3.39 4.38 0.24
N LEU A 53 2.74 3.33 -0.26
CA LEU A 53 2.36 2.17 0.55
C LEU A 53 3.59 1.32 0.90
N LYS A 54 4.53 1.16 -0.04
CA LYS A 54 5.80 0.46 0.17
C LYS A 54 6.64 1.14 1.25
N GLU A 55 6.67 2.48 1.25
CA GLU A 55 7.29 3.27 2.33
C GLU A 55 6.64 3.06 3.70
N LYS A 56 5.37 2.65 3.73
CA LYS A 56 4.63 2.27 4.96
C LYS A 56 4.73 0.78 5.28
N GLY A 57 5.47 0.01 4.48
CA GLY A 57 5.64 -1.43 4.65
C GLY A 57 4.47 -2.23 4.12
N ILE A 58 3.75 -1.72 3.13
CA ILE A 58 2.70 -2.45 2.42
C ILE A 58 3.15 -2.54 0.96
N GLU A 59 3.53 -3.74 0.52
CA GLU A 59 3.86 -3.96 -0.87
C GLU A 59 2.65 -4.57 -1.58
N ILE A 60 2.43 -4.15 -2.83
CA ILE A 60 1.30 -4.57 -3.65
C ILE A 60 1.85 -5.00 -4.99
N THR A 61 1.51 -6.22 -5.38
CA THR A 61 1.86 -6.79 -6.68
C THR A 61 0.59 -6.90 -7.50
N THR A 62 0.58 -6.23 -8.65
CA THR A 62 -0.51 -6.26 -9.62
C THR A 62 -0.06 -6.95 -10.90
N GLY A 63 -1.00 -7.57 -11.63
CA GLY A 63 -0.72 -8.17 -12.96
C GLY A 63 -0.28 -9.63 -12.93
N GLU A 64 -0.18 -10.27 -11.77
CA GLU A 64 0.01 -11.71 -11.68
C GLU A 64 -1.25 -12.47 -12.07
N LYS A 65 -1.04 -13.65 -12.63
CA LYS A 65 -2.11 -14.61 -12.92
C LYS A 65 -2.01 -15.76 -11.92
N ASP A 66 -3.16 -16.21 -11.45
CA ASP A 66 -3.24 -17.46 -10.71
C ASP A 66 -3.02 -18.66 -11.64
N SER A 67 -2.91 -19.85 -11.06
CA SER A 67 -2.79 -21.13 -11.76
C SER A 67 -3.97 -21.39 -12.71
N GLU A 68 -5.11 -20.75 -12.46
CA GLU A 68 -6.32 -20.77 -13.30
C GLU A 68 -6.32 -19.71 -14.43
N GLY A 69 -5.27 -18.89 -14.54
CA GLY A 69 -5.17 -17.81 -15.54
C GLY A 69 -5.89 -16.51 -15.16
N ASN A 70 -6.53 -16.47 -14.00
CA ASN A 70 -7.24 -15.30 -13.48
C ASN A 70 -6.26 -14.24 -12.96
N ARG A 71 -6.50 -12.96 -13.27
CA ARG A 71 -5.69 -11.86 -12.71
C ARG A 71 -5.94 -11.73 -11.21
N VAL A 72 -4.87 -11.77 -10.43
CA VAL A 72 -4.90 -11.64 -8.97
C VAL A 72 -4.04 -10.46 -8.51
N ILE A 73 -4.42 -9.87 -7.38
CA ILE A 73 -3.64 -8.83 -6.70
C ILE A 73 -3.14 -9.42 -5.40
N LYS A 74 -1.82 -9.39 -5.18
CA LYS A 74 -1.19 -9.82 -3.93
C LYS A 74 -0.81 -8.60 -3.11
N ILE A 75 -1.24 -8.57 -1.86
CA ILE A 75 -0.92 -7.53 -0.90
C ILE A 75 -0.24 -8.19 0.28
N TRP A 76 0.93 -7.69 0.63
CA TRP A 76 1.73 -8.21 1.73
C TRP A 76 2.21 -7.06 2.61
N LYS A 77 1.99 -7.23 3.92
CA LYS A 77 2.51 -6.29 4.92
C LYS A 77 3.95 -6.68 5.25
N MET A 78 4.88 -5.93 4.69
CA MET A 78 6.29 -5.97 5.05
C MET A 78 6.43 -5.45 6.48
N MET A 79 6.87 -6.33 7.38
CA MET A 79 7.22 -5.94 8.73
C MET A 79 8.43 -5.01 8.63
N GLN A 80 8.19 -3.69 8.71
CA GLN A 80 9.29 -2.75 8.72
C GLN A 80 10.13 -3.05 9.96
N LYS A 81 11.35 -3.58 9.74
CA LYS A 81 12.39 -3.52 10.76
C LYS A 81 12.53 -2.03 11.06
N LYS A 82 12.01 -1.58 12.21
CA LYS A 82 12.28 -0.24 12.73
C LYS A 82 13.79 -0.06 12.60
N ARG A 83 14.25 0.75 11.64
CA ARG A 83 15.63 1.23 11.67
C ARG A 83 15.69 2.03 12.95
N MET A 84 16.26 1.44 14.00
CA MET A 84 16.75 2.20 15.14
C MET A 84 17.66 3.25 14.54
N SER A 85 17.13 4.47 14.46
CA SER A 85 17.90 5.65 14.10
C SER A 85 18.86 5.86 15.26
N ASN A 86 20.02 5.21 15.19
CA ASN A 86 21.16 5.62 15.99
C ASN A 86 21.52 7.01 15.47
N LYS A 87 20.92 8.02 16.12
CA LYS A 87 21.31 9.41 16.03
C LYS A 87 22.71 9.50 16.64
N ALA A 88 23.72 9.12 15.85
CA ALA A 88 25.11 9.28 16.22
C ALA A 88 25.43 10.77 16.18
N ASN A 89 25.40 11.33 17.38
CA ASN A 89 26.22 12.41 17.92
C ASN A 89 26.73 13.50 16.98
N CYS A 90 26.34 14.71 17.35
CA CYS A 90 27.02 15.98 17.14
C CYS A 90 28.55 15.85 17.05
N CYS A 91 29.14 16.39 15.98
CA CYS A 91 30.42 17.10 16.03
C CYS A 91 30.51 18.00 14.78
N LEU A 92 30.01 19.23 14.93
CA LEU A 92 30.42 20.33 14.06
C LEU A 92 31.78 20.87 14.57
N PRO A 93 32.63 21.39 13.68
CA PRO A 93 34.03 21.66 13.96
C PRO A 93 34.18 23.01 14.64
N ILE A 94 34.72 23.06 15.85
CA ILE A 94 35.12 24.32 16.48
C ILE A 94 36.43 24.10 17.24
N CYS A 95 37.35 25.05 17.03
CA CYS A 95 38.57 25.35 17.77
C CYS A 95 39.85 24.62 17.32
N VAL A 96 40.65 25.28 16.49
CA VAL A 96 42.09 25.43 16.77
C VAL A 96 42.42 26.91 16.70
N PHE A 97 43.02 27.38 17.80
CA PHE A 97 43.50 28.73 18.09
C PHE A 97 44.71 29.09 17.22
#